data_AF-A0A0T7LQ58-F1
#
_entry.id   AF-A0A0T7LQ58-F1
#
_cell.length_a   1.000
_cell.length_b   1.000
_cell.length_c   1.000
_cell.angle_alpha   90.00
_cell.angle_beta   90.00
_cell.angle_gamma   90.00
#
_symmetry.space_group_name_H-M   'P 1'
#
loop_
_entity.id
_entity.type
_entity.pdbx_description
1 polymer ?
#
loop_
_entity_poly.entity_id
_entity_poly.type
_entity_poly.pdbx_seq_one_letter_code
_entity_poly.pdbx_strand_id
1 'polypeptide(L)' 'MAQDGDPGYKATSVLLGECGLALALDRDKLSDMRGVLTPAAAMGDALLERLPAAGVSLQTTRLAS' A
#
# COMPACT_ATOMS: atom_id res chain seq x y z
N MET A 1 20.07 20.42 -4.44
CA MET A 1 18.84 20.54 -3.62
C MET A 1 18.68 19.21 -2.92
N ALA A 2 18.94 19.15 -1.61
CA ALA A 2 18.93 17.93 -0.84
C ALA A 2 17.63 17.87 -0.05
N GLN A 3 16.70 17.05 -0.52
CA GLN A 3 15.70 16.42 0.33
C GLN A 3 15.61 14.97 -0.15
N ASP A 4 16.63 14.18 0.19
CA ASP A 4 16.48 12.74 0.35
C ASP A 4 15.49 12.58 1.50
N GLY A 5 14.22 12.37 1.17
CA GLY A 5 13.11 12.38 2.11
C GLY A 5 13.45 11.59 3.37
N ASP A 6 13.11 12.19 4.52
CA ASP A 6 13.38 11.62 5.84
C ASP A 6 13.08 10.11 5.82
N PRO A 7 14.05 9.23 6.14
CA PRO A 7 13.89 7.78 5.99
C PRO A 7 12.59 7.25 6.63
N GLY A 8 12.11 7.90 7.70
CA GLY A 8 10.83 7.59 8.34
C GLY A 8 9.59 8.01 7.53
N TYR A 9 9.65 9.09 6.76
CA TYR A 9 8.52 9.59 5.95
C TYR A 9 8.36 8.83 4.63
N LYS A 10 9.44 8.26 4.10
CA LYS A 10 9.46 7.58 2.80
C LYS A 10 8.44 6.44 2.73
N ALA A 11 8.42 5.55 3.72
CA ALA A 11 7.49 4.41 3.73
C ALA A 11 6.02 4.86 3.79
N THR A 12 5.71 5.82 4.67
CA THR A 12 4.36 6.39 4.80
C THR A 12 3.90 7.07 3.52
N SER A 13 4.78 7.84 2.88
CA SER A 13 4.49 8.56 1.63
C SER A 13 4.25 7.61 0.47
N VAL A 14 5.05 6.55 0.36
CA VAL A 14 4.86 5.51 -0.66
C VAL A 14 3.53 4.82 -0.45
N LEU A 15 3.19 4.41 0.77
CA LEU A 15 1.88 3.80 1.05
C LEU A 15 0.73 4.73 0.65
N LEU A 16 0.80 6.02 1.02
CA LEU A 16 -0.23 6.99 0.66
C LEU A 16 -0.36 7.18 -0.85
N GLY A 17 0.77 7.28 -1.56
CA GLY A 17 0.82 7.39 -3.02
C GLY A 17 0.24 6.17 -3.72
N GLU A 18 0.64 4.97 -3.31
CA GLU A 18 0.12 3.73 -3.89
C GLU A 18 -1.37 3.51 -3.57
N CYS A 19 -1.87 3.96 -2.41
CA CYS A 19 -3.31 3.98 -2.13
C CYS A 19 -4.06 4.89 -3.12
N GLY A 20 -3.53 6.08 -3.41
CA GLY A 20 -4.12 7.02 -4.36
C GLY A 20 -4.16 6.45 -5.78
N LEU A 21 -3.06 5.81 -6.20
CA LEU A 21 -2.98 5.17 -7.52
C LEU A 21 -3.91 3.94 -7.62
N ALA A 22 -4.02 3.12 -6.58
CA ALA A 22 -4.97 2.00 -6.55
C ALA A 22 -6.42 2.47 -6.72
N LEU A 23 -6.82 3.55 -6.02
CA LEU A 23 -8.14 4.14 -6.17
C LEU A 23 -8.41 4.70 -7.57
N ALA A 24 -7.37 5.24 -8.22
CA ALA A 24 -7.49 5.86 -9.52
C ALA A 24 -7.51 4.84 -10.67
N LEU A 25 -6.68 3.79 -10.57
CA LEU A 25 -6.32 2.93 -11.69
C LEU A 25 -6.76 1.47 -11.55
N ASP A 26 -6.98 0.98 -10.33
CA ASP A 26 -7.17 -0.45 -10.05
C ASP A 26 -8.58 -0.75 -9.49
N ARG A 27 -9.60 -0.05 -10.01
CA ARG A 27 -10.98 -0.09 -9.48
C ARG A 27 -11.61 -1.48 -9.48
N ASP A 28 -11.26 -2.30 -10.45
CA ASP A 28 -11.70 -3.69 -10.60
C ASP A 28 -11.10 -4.64 -9.54
N LYS A 29 -10.04 -4.21 -8.86
CA LYS A 29 -9.37 -4.95 -7.78
C LYS A 29 -9.74 -4.46 -6.38
N LEU A 30 -10.61 -3.46 -6.26
CA LEU A 30 -11.04 -2.91 -4.98
C LEU A 30 -12.15 -3.75 -4.35
N SER A 31 -12.17 -3.78 -3.03
CA SER A 31 -13.24 -4.43 -2.26
C SER A 31 -14.60 -3.76 -2.50
N ASP A 32 -15.66 -4.56 -2.52
CA ASP A 32 -17.05 -4.07 -2.55
C ASP A 32 -17.53 -3.50 -1.21
N MET A 33 -16.69 -3.57 -0.17
CA MET A 33 -16.98 -2.94 1.12
C MET A 33 -17.19 -1.43 0.97
N ARG A 34 -17.98 -0.85 1.88
CA ARG A 34 -18.32 0.57 1.91
C ARG A 34 -18.10 1.12 3.32
N GLY A 35 -17.85 2.43 3.40
CA GLY A 35 -17.59 3.13 4.66
C GLY A 35 -16.12 3.58 4.78
N VAL A 36 -15.67 3.83 6.01
CA VAL A 36 -14.29 4.19 6.31
C VAL A 36 -13.50 2.91 6.52
N LEU A 37 -12.66 2.56 5.56
CA LEU A 37 -11.91 1.31 5.53
C LEU A 37 -10.43 1.58 5.71
N THR A 38 -9.73 0.59 6.26
CA THR A 38 -8.27 0.58 6.21
C THR A 38 -7.81 0.26 4.77
N PRO A 39 -6.63 0.74 4.33
CA PRO A 39 -6.10 0.41 3.01
C PRO A 39 -6.05 -1.09 2.73
N ALA A 40 -5.64 -1.90 3.71
CA ALA A 40 -5.59 -3.35 3.57
C ALA A 40 -6.97 -3.97 3.30
N ALA A 41 -8.03 -3.48 3.97
CA ALA A 41 -9.39 -3.98 3.75
C ALA A 41 -9.99 -3.52 2.41
N ALA A 42 -9.63 -2.33 1.94
CA ALA A 42 -10.18 -1.75 0.72
C ALA A 42 -9.43 -2.17 -0.56
N MET A 43 -8.12 -2.41 -0.48
CA MET A 43 -7.21 -2.43 -1.63
C MET A 43 -6.25 -3.63 -1.63
N GLY A 44 -6.46 -4.64 -0.77
CA GLY A 44 -5.51 -5.72 -0.47
C GLY A 44 -4.66 -6.20 -1.65
N ASP A 45 -5.29 -6.75 -2.69
CA ASP A 45 -4.59 -7.29 -3.87
C ASP A 45 -3.90 -6.20 -4.69
N ALA A 46 -4.56 -5.05 -4.89
CA ALA A 46 -3.95 -3.92 -5.59
C ALA A 46 -2.67 -3.46 -4.88
N LEU A 47 -2.66 -3.34 -3.54
CA LEU A 47 -1.46 -2.95 -2.80
C LEU A 47 -0.40 -4.05 -2.76
N LEU A 48 -0.80 -5.34 -2.76
CA LEU A 48 0.14 -6.46 -2.84
C LEU A 48 0.95 -6.46 -4.14
N GLU A 49 0.38 -5.98 -5.24
CA GLU A 49 1.10 -5.82 -6.50
C GLU A 49 1.93 -4.52 -6.53
N ARG A 50 1.36 -3.41 -6.07
CA ARG A 50 1.95 -2.07 -6.22
C ARG A 50 3.13 -1.80 -5.29
N LEU A 51 3.03 -2.21 -4.02
CA LEU A 51 4.06 -1.92 -3.03
C LEU A 51 5.42 -2.55 -3.36
N PRO A 52 5.51 -3.83 -3.78
CA PRO A 52 6.76 -4.40 -4.28
C PRO A 52 7.30 -3.67 -5.52
N ALA A 53 6.44 -3.28 -6.46
CA ALA A 53 6.83 -2.51 -7.64
C ALA A 53 7.39 -1.11 -7.28
N ALA A 54 6.94 -0.54 -6.16
CA ALA A 54 7.45 0.70 -5.58
C ALA A 54 8.70 0.49 -4.68
N GLY A 55 9.26 -0.72 -4.63
CA GLY A 55 10.47 -1.04 -3.86
C GLY A 55 10.23 -1.32 -2.37
N VAL A 56 8.99 -1.57 -1.95
CA VAL A 56 8.65 -1.98 -0.57
C VAL A 56 8.67 -3.50 -0.47
N SER A 57 9.48 -4.05 0.44
CA SER A 57 9.51 -5.49 0.71
C SER A 57 8.49 -5.88 1.78
N LEU A 58 7.74 -6.94 1.50
CA LEU A 58 6.80 -7.56 2.44
C LEU A 58 7.30 -8.96 2.78
N GLN A 59 7.32 -9.31 4.06
CA GLN A 59 7.72 -10.63 4.55
C GLN A 59 6.65 -11.13 5.53
N THR A 60 6.35 -12.42 5.50
CA THR A 60 5.41 -13.04 6.43
C THR A 60 6.05 -14.26 7.06
N THR A 61 5.87 -14.41 8.36
CA THR A 61 6.33 -15.56 9.13
C THR A 61 5.14 -16.13 9.88
N ARG A 62 4.94 -17.45 9.77
CA ARG A 62 3.92 -18.13 10.58
C ARG A 62 4.40 -18.19 12.02
N LEU A 63 3.57 -17.72 12.95
CA LEU A 63 3.82 -17.88 14.38
C LEU A 63 3.59 -19.35 14.75
N ALA A 64 4.53 -19.95 15.51
CA ALA A 64 4.32 -21.27 16.08
C ALA A 64 3.17 -21.19 17.10
N SER A 65 2.20 -22.09 16.96
CA SER A 65 1.05 -22.25 17.87
C SER A 65 1.49 -22.73 19.24
#